data_AF-A0A0Q8Q8Y5-F1
#
_entry.id   AF-A0A0Q8Q8Y5-F1
#
_cell.length_a   1.000
_cell.length_b   1.000
_cell.length_c   1.000
_cell.angle_alpha   90.00
_cell.angle_beta   90.00
_cell.angle_gamma   90.00
#
_symmetry.space_group_name_H-M   'P 1'
#
loop_
_entity.id
_entity.type
_entity.pdbx_description
1 polymer ?
#
loop_
_entity_poly.entity_id
_entity_poly.type
_entity_poly.pdbx_seq_one_letter_code
_entity_poly.pdbx_strand_id
1 'polypeptide(L)'
;MVIAALLSLALVAGLAVAGFLYATGRFGIGPLSAADKDAADAIVDGVEKPAWADDDQVECAVDDLVHEYRSEGLQDRGLVEYDGGSWAYNGQWRGDDAVAFNESLLDCDDDWAKAVGKEWGITDTECLDGVDTAALGAFFAQESFTLTDGEESVEEDSAEAVAELDECYLEEPDIPRGVARAAYRSLEVVFTEPVKTSPGETVISTGGEGSWTPLSGDTVTVDTEEGGVRRCVEAQAVTTLPWGSTAEKVTEICGTSQPKRIFWKRPAKKCTQQPGCYSFQLHYEGFKDYASITARYTSDGGGCMATSGRCSDTVTVVPGGKGTIVTWSFPRSYRGDFRASVGKLFDEVPN
;
A
#
# COMPACT_ATOMS: atom_id res chain seq x y z
N MET A 1 34.62 -35.30 -70.15
CA MET A 1 35.25 -35.86 -68.94
C MET A 1 35.91 -34.82 -68.03
N VAL A 2 36.48 -33.73 -68.56
CA VAL A 2 37.12 -32.67 -67.74
C VAL A 2 36.12 -31.83 -66.92
N ILE A 3 34.91 -31.59 -67.44
CA ILE A 3 33.87 -30.80 -66.77
C ILE A 3 33.28 -31.53 -65.55
N ALA A 4 33.11 -32.85 -65.64
CA ALA A 4 32.61 -33.66 -64.53
C ALA A 4 33.60 -33.68 -63.35
N ALA A 5 34.90 -33.72 -63.63
CA ALA A 5 35.96 -33.72 -62.61
C ALA A 5 36.03 -32.38 -61.84
N LEU A 6 35.80 -31.25 -62.52
CA LEU A 6 35.80 -29.91 -61.91
C LEU A 6 34.57 -29.68 -61.01
N LEU A 7 33.40 -30.17 -61.41
CA LEU A 7 32.18 -30.11 -60.60
C LEU A 7 32.28 -30.96 -59.32
N SER A 8 32.86 -32.17 -59.41
CA SER A 8 33.11 -33.00 -58.23
C SER A 8 34.16 -32.38 -57.29
N LEU A 9 35.19 -31.70 -57.81
CA LEU A 9 36.19 -31.05 -56.97
C LEU A 9 35.60 -29.83 -56.23
N ALA A 10 34.75 -29.05 -56.89
CA ALA A 10 34.05 -27.92 -56.27
C ALA A 10 33.04 -28.37 -55.21
N LEU A 11 32.34 -29.49 -55.42
CA LEU A 11 31.39 -30.04 -54.46
C LEU A 11 32.11 -30.62 -53.21
N VAL A 12 33.24 -31.30 -53.41
CA VAL A 12 34.04 -31.84 -52.30
C VAL A 12 34.75 -30.73 -51.52
N ALA A 13 35.26 -29.71 -52.21
CA ALA A 13 35.81 -28.52 -51.54
C ALA A 13 34.72 -27.73 -50.80
N GLY A 14 33.52 -27.60 -51.39
CA GLY A 14 32.36 -26.97 -50.74
C GLY A 14 31.88 -27.73 -49.50
N LEU A 15 31.83 -29.07 -49.55
CA LEU A 15 31.48 -29.91 -48.41
C LEU A 15 32.56 -29.95 -47.33
N ALA A 16 33.84 -29.87 -47.71
CA ALA A 16 34.95 -29.79 -46.75
C ALA A 16 35.00 -28.43 -46.05
N VAL A 17 34.70 -27.33 -46.76
CA VAL A 17 34.57 -25.99 -46.17
C VAL A 17 33.30 -25.91 -45.32
N ALA A 18 32.16 -26.40 -45.79
CA ALA A 18 30.93 -26.44 -44.98
C ALA A 18 31.07 -27.33 -43.73
N GLY A 19 31.76 -28.48 -43.83
CA GLY A 19 32.03 -29.35 -42.69
C GLY A 19 33.03 -28.74 -41.70
N PHE A 20 34.03 -27.98 -42.17
CA PHE A 20 34.93 -27.23 -41.31
C PHE A 20 34.18 -26.08 -40.61
N LEU A 21 33.37 -25.31 -41.34
CA LEU A 21 32.57 -24.23 -40.78
C LEU A 21 31.53 -24.74 -39.77
N TYR A 22 30.94 -25.92 -40.02
CA TYR A 22 30.07 -26.62 -39.08
C TYR A 22 30.81 -27.10 -37.82
N ALA A 23 32.00 -27.66 -37.97
CA ALA A 23 32.80 -28.15 -36.85
C ALA A 23 33.44 -27.03 -36.03
N THR A 24 33.63 -25.84 -36.60
CA THR A 24 34.27 -24.69 -35.93
C THR A 24 33.30 -23.61 -35.46
N GLY A 25 31.99 -23.74 -35.72
CA GLY A 25 30.96 -22.79 -35.28
C GLY A 25 31.07 -21.37 -35.87
N ARG A 26 31.96 -21.15 -36.85
CA ARG A 26 32.45 -19.82 -37.28
C ARG A 26 31.43 -18.97 -38.07
N PHE A 27 30.19 -19.44 -38.24
CA PHE A 27 29.08 -18.71 -38.87
C PHE A 27 27.70 -19.11 -38.29
N GLY A 28 27.63 -19.47 -37.01
CA GLY A 28 26.34 -19.73 -36.35
C GLY A 28 25.66 -21.06 -36.69
N ILE A 29 26.32 -21.96 -37.44
CA ILE A 29 25.80 -23.28 -37.78
C ILE A 29 26.78 -24.31 -37.23
N GLY A 30 26.62 -24.76 -35.99
CA GLY A 30 27.52 -25.71 -35.32
C GLY A 30 27.51 -25.63 -33.79
N PRO A 31 28.11 -26.61 -33.07
CA PRO A 31 28.21 -26.57 -31.61
C PRO A 31 29.00 -25.34 -31.14
N LEU A 32 28.65 -24.82 -29.96
CA LEU A 32 29.31 -23.65 -29.36
C LEU A 32 30.83 -23.85 -29.25
N SER A 33 31.59 -22.83 -29.66
CA SER A 33 33.04 -22.81 -29.51
C SER A 33 33.42 -22.64 -28.03
N ALA A 34 34.71 -22.83 -27.70
CA ALA A 34 35.19 -22.56 -26.34
C ALA A 34 35.00 -21.09 -25.96
N ALA A 35 35.22 -20.16 -26.89
CA ALA A 35 35.01 -18.73 -26.68
C ALA A 35 33.53 -18.39 -26.44
N ASP A 36 32.61 -19.07 -27.13
CA ASP A 36 31.17 -18.86 -26.91
C ASP A 36 30.73 -19.34 -25.53
N LYS A 37 31.29 -20.46 -25.06
CA LYS A 37 31.02 -20.97 -23.69
C LYS A 37 31.60 -20.06 -22.62
N ASP A 38 32.84 -19.61 -22.81
CA ASP A 38 33.46 -18.66 -21.87
C ASP A 38 32.68 -17.32 -21.81
N ALA A 39 32.08 -16.88 -22.92
CA ALA A 39 31.20 -15.71 -22.96
C ALA A 39 29.85 -15.98 -22.28
N ALA A 40 29.26 -17.17 -22.48
CA ALA A 40 28.05 -17.60 -21.79
C ALA A 40 28.25 -17.61 -20.28
N ASP A 41 29.32 -18.25 -19.80
CA ASP A 41 29.69 -18.32 -18.38
C ASP A 41 29.84 -16.90 -17.78
N ALA A 42 30.49 -15.99 -18.52
CA ALA A 42 30.63 -14.60 -18.07
C ALA A 42 29.28 -13.87 -17.90
N ILE A 43 28.29 -14.15 -18.77
CA ILE A 43 26.94 -13.58 -18.66
C ILE A 43 26.19 -14.22 -17.50
N VAL A 44 26.17 -15.56 -17.39
CA VAL A 44 25.51 -16.28 -16.28
C VAL A 44 26.03 -15.83 -14.93
N ASP A 45 27.36 -15.67 -14.79
CA ASP A 45 27.99 -15.20 -13.55
C ASP A 45 27.68 -13.71 -13.24
N GLY A 46 27.35 -12.91 -14.26
CA GLY A 46 27.24 -11.47 -14.16
C GLY A 46 25.81 -10.92 -14.17
N VAL A 47 24.86 -11.61 -14.80
CA VAL A 47 23.48 -11.18 -14.94
C VAL A 47 22.75 -11.33 -13.60
N GLU A 48 21.97 -10.31 -13.22
CA GLU A 48 21.16 -10.40 -12.01
C GLU A 48 19.94 -11.30 -12.29
N LYS A 49 19.87 -12.41 -11.58
CA LYS A 49 18.79 -13.38 -11.73
C LYS A 49 17.50 -12.85 -11.07
N PRO A 50 16.35 -12.87 -11.76
CA PRO A 50 15.06 -12.60 -11.15
C PRO A 50 14.74 -13.57 -10.00
N ALA A 51 14.07 -13.08 -8.95
CA ALA A 51 13.76 -13.90 -7.76
C ALA A 51 12.87 -15.13 -8.06
N TRP A 52 12.08 -15.06 -9.13
CA TRP A 52 11.20 -16.14 -9.58
C TRP A 52 11.91 -17.19 -10.43
N ALA A 53 13.09 -16.90 -10.98
CA ALA A 53 13.81 -17.79 -11.90
C ALA A 53 14.88 -18.65 -11.19
N ASP A 54 15.08 -19.86 -11.67
CA ASP A 54 16.15 -20.76 -11.25
C ASP A 54 17.39 -20.65 -12.14
N ASP A 55 18.54 -21.15 -11.65
CA ASP A 55 19.83 -21.01 -12.35
C ASP A 55 19.81 -21.72 -13.72
N ASP A 56 19.12 -22.86 -13.82
CA ASP A 56 18.97 -23.62 -15.07
C ASP A 56 18.23 -22.81 -16.16
N GLN A 57 17.27 -21.94 -15.78
CA GLN A 57 16.56 -21.06 -16.72
C GLN A 57 17.49 -19.96 -17.24
N VAL A 58 18.31 -19.38 -16.36
CA VAL A 58 19.31 -18.38 -16.76
C VAL A 58 20.33 -18.99 -17.71
N GLU A 59 20.86 -20.18 -17.40
CA GLU A 59 21.78 -20.89 -18.28
C GLU A 59 21.14 -21.17 -19.65
N CYS A 60 19.87 -21.58 -19.68
CA CYS A 60 19.11 -21.83 -20.90
C CYS A 60 18.93 -20.55 -21.75
N ALA A 61 18.51 -19.44 -21.14
CA ALA A 61 18.32 -18.18 -21.84
C ALA A 61 19.64 -17.56 -22.35
N VAL A 62 20.73 -17.73 -21.60
CA VAL A 62 22.06 -17.34 -22.07
C VAL A 62 22.52 -18.24 -23.22
N ASP A 63 22.25 -19.54 -23.19
CA ASP A 63 22.59 -20.46 -24.30
C ASP A 63 21.89 -20.02 -25.60
N ASP A 64 20.61 -19.68 -25.55
CA ASP A 64 19.85 -19.16 -26.69
C ASP A 64 20.46 -17.87 -27.24
N LEU A 65 20.74 -16.89 -26.37
CA LEU A 65 21.35 -15.62 -26.74
C LEU A 65 22.73 -15.80 -27.41
N VAL A 66 23.55 -16.68 -26.85
CA VAL A 66 24.89 -16.99 -27.39
C VAL A 66 24.78 -17.82 -28.68
N HIS A 67 23.78 -18.68 -28.81
CA HIS A 67 23.55 -19.45 -30.04
C HIS A 67 23.23 -18.53 -31.22
N GLU A 68 22.44 -17.48 -30.97
CA GLU A 68 22.03 -16.49 -31.95
C GLU A 68 23.19 -15.57 -32.37
N TYR A 69 23.82 -14.90 -31.40
CA TYR A 69 24.77 -13.82 -31.72
C TYR A 69 26.24 -14.26 -31.71
N ARG A 70 26.58 -15.36 -31.02
CA ARG A 70 27.95 -15.81 -30.75
C ARG A 70 28.78 -14.77 -29.98
N SER A 71 29.92 -15.19 -29.45
CA SER A 71 30.79 -14.34 -28.63
C SER A 71 31.23 -13.04 -29.34
N GLU A 72 31.63 -13.10 -30.61
CA GLU A 72 32.00 -11.90 -31.40
C GLU A 72 30.80 -10.95 -31.59
N GLY A 73 29.59 -11.48 -31.84
CA GLY A 73 28.39 -10.65 -32.02
C GLY A 73 27.94 -10.00 -30.72
N LEU A 74 27.98 -10.73 -29.60
CA LEU A 74 27.71 -10.18 -28.28
C LEU A 74 28.72 -9.09 -27.88
N GLN A 75 29.97 -9.22 -28.34
CA GLN A 75 30.98 -8.16 -28.19
C GLN A 75 30.63 -6.91 -28.98
N ASP A 76 30.27 -7.06 -30.26
CA ASP A 76 29.88 -5.94 -31.12
C ASP A 76 28.62 -5.22 -30.61
N ARG A 77 27.75 -5.95 -29.90
CA ARG A 77 26.55 -5.42 -29.26
C ARG A 77 26.84 -4.78 -27.90
N GLY A 78 27.99 -5.04 -27.31
CA GLY A 78 28.49 -4.42 -26.07
C GLY A 78 28.20 -5.22 -24.79
N LEU A 79 27.49 -6.34 -24.89
CA LEU A 79 27.05 -7.13 -23.72
C LEU A 79 28.22 -7.80 -23.00
N VAL A 80 29.22 -8.25 -23.77
CA VAL A 80 30.46 -8.85 -23.26
C VAL A 80 31.67 -8.16 -23.88
N GLU A 81 32.82 -8.23 -23.22
CA GLU A 81 34.08 -7.73 -23.74
C GLU A 81 35.19 -8.76 -23.54
N TYR A 82 36.05 -8.90 -24.56
CA TYR A 82 37.23 -9.73 -24.49
C TYR A 82 38.44 -8.90 -24.07
N ASP A 83 38.90 -9.06 -22.82
CA ASP A 83 40.12 -8.43 -22.31
C ASP A 83 41.19 -9.48 -22.00
N GLY A 84 42.36 -9.33 -22.63
CA GLY A 84 43.60 -9.99 -22.21
C GLY A 84 43.62 -11.52 -22.18
N GLY A 85 42.60 -12.22 -22.68
CA GLY A 85 42.48 -13.67 -22.61
C GLY A 85 41.18 -14.22 -22.01
N SER A 86 40.28 -13.36 -21.53
CA SER A 86 39.00 -13.75 -20.92
C SER A 86 37.85 -12.85 -21.37
N TRP A 87 36.65 -13.43 -21.36
CA TRP A 87 35.40 -12.69 -21.54
C TRP A 87 34.90 -12.12 -20.22
N ALA A 88 34.37 -10.90 -20.25
CA ALA A 88 33.76 -10.24 -19.11
C ALA A 88 32.38 -9.70 -19.51
N TYR A 89 31.39 -9.81 -18.61
CA TYR A 89 30.07 -9.24 -18.77
C TYR A 89 30.07 -7.74 -18.45
N ASN A 90 29.49 -6.94 -19.34
CA ASN A 90 29.47 -5.48 -19.26
C ASN A 90 28.10 -4.90 -18.89
N GLY A 91 27.03 -5.72 -18.89
CA GLY A 91 25.68 -5.28 -18.54
C GLY A 91 25.07 -4.24 -19.49
N GLN A 92 25.63 -4.06 -20.68
CA GLN A 92 25.11 -3.16 -21.70
C GLN A 92 24.11 -3.89 -22.58
N TRP A 93 22.84 -3.81 -22.21
CA TRP A 93 21.76 -4.45 -22.94
C TRP A 93 21.20 -3.51 -24.02
N ARG A 94 20.90 -4.06 -25.20
CA ARG A 94 19.99 -3.42 -26.15
C ARG A 94 18.58 -3.94 -25.88
N GLY A 95 17.57 -3.14 -26.20
CA GLY A 95 16.17 -3.47 -25.91
C GLY A 95 15.75 -4.81 -26.52
N ASP A 96 16.09 -5.06 -27.78
CA ASP A 96 15.79 -6.33 -28.48
C ASP A 96 16.45 -7.55 -27.81
N ASP A 97 17.72 -7.44 -27.40
CA ASP A 97 18.40 -8.53 -26.68
C ASP A 97 17.83 -8.78 -25.29
N ALA A 98 17.48 -7.69 -24.60
CA ALA A 98 16.93 -7.76 -23.25
C ALA A 98 15.55 -8.41 -23.25
N VAL A 99 14.71 -8.06 -24.22
CA VAL A 99 13.40 -8.68 -24.44
C VAL A 99 13.58 -10.16 -24.75
N ALA A 100 14.40 -10.50 -25.75
CA ALA A 100 14.62 -11.88 -26.17
C ALA A 100 15.18 -12.75 -25.04
N PHE A 101 16.09 -12.21 -24.23
CA PHE A 101 16.62 -12.90 -23.05
C PHE A 101 15.53 -13.19 -22.01
N ASN A 102 14.68 -12.20 -21.68
CA ASN A 102 13.61 -12.40 -20.70
C ASN A 102 12.47 -13.26 -21.25
N GLU A 103 12.15 -13.18 -22.53
CA GLU A 103 11.23 -14.09 -23.21
C GLU A 103 11.75 -15.54 -23.12
N SER A 104 13.03 -15.76 -23.44
CA SER A 104 13.66 -17.07 -23.32
C SER A 104 13.70 -17.58 -21.87
N LEU A 105 13.90 -16.70 -20.86
CA LEU A 105 13.78 -17.11 -19.44
C LEU A 105 12.40 -17.70 -19.11
N LEU A 106 11.33 -17.16 -19.69
CA LEU A 106 9.97 -17.67 -19.54
C LEU A 106 9.79 -18.98 -20.31
N ASP A 107 10.26 -19.05 -21.55
CA ASP A 107 10.16 -20.24 -22.41
C ASP A 107 10.99 -21.44 -21.90
N CYS A 108 12.06 -21.18 -21.15
CA CYS A 108 12.89 -22.20 -20.54
C CYS A 108 12.21 -22.92 -19.34
N ASP A 109 11.02 -22.50 -18.92
CA ASP A 109 10.20 -23.17 -17.90
C ASP A 109 8.73 -23.29 -18.33
N ASP A 110 8.27 -24.52 -18.57
CA ASP A 110 6.87 -24.83 -18.91
C ASP A 110 5.87 -24.39 -17.82
N ASP A 111 6.33 -24.09 -16.59
CA ASP A 111 5.53 -23.65 -15.45
C ASP A 111 5.86 -22.20 -15.00
N TRP A 112 6.46 -21.37 -15.86
CA TRP A 112 6.94 -20.02 -15.50
C TRP A 112 5.87 -19.15 -14.83
N ALA A 113 4.60 -19.22 -15.26
CA ALA A 113 3.53 -18.40 -14.69
C ALA A 113 3.25 -18.75 -13.22
N LYS A 114 3.48 -20.00 -12.81
CA LYS A 114 3.40 -20.38 -11.39
C LYS A 114 4.55 -19.82 -10.59
N ALA A 115 5.75 -19.75 -11.17
CA ALA A 115 6.93 -19.18 -10.53
C ALA A 115 6.76 -17.65 -10.34
N VAL A 116 6.43 -16.94 -11.43
CA VAL A 116 6.11 -15.51 -11.42
C VAL A 116 4.91 -15.22 -10.51
N GLY A 117 3.83 -15.98 -10.66
CA GLY A 117 2.62 -15.83 -9.85
C GLY A 117 2.89 -16.00 -8.35
N LYS A 118 3.75 -16.95 -7.96
CA LYS A 118 4.16 -17.11 -6.56
C LYS A 118 4.93 -15.89 -6.04
N GLU A 119 5.84 -15.33 -6.83
CA GLU A 119 6.59 -14.11 -6.46
C GLU A 119 5.65 -12.90 -6.34
N TRP A 120 4.71 -12.78 -7.26
CA TRP A 120 3.71 -11.70 -7.32
C TRP A 120 2.53 -11.90 -6.36
N GLY A 121 2.45 -13.04 -5.66
CA GLY A 121 1.35 -13.37 -4.75
C GLY A 121 0.02 -13.67 -5.45
N ILE A 122 0.06 -14.03 -6.73
CA ILE A 122 -1.07 -14.47 -7.54
C ILE A 122 -1.32 -15.96 -7.30
N THR A 123 -2.54 -16.31 -6.88
CA THR A 123 -2.92 -17.71 -6.63
C THR A 123 -3.51 -18.42 -7.82
N ASP A 124 -4.16 -17.68 -8.71
CA ASP A 124 -4.77 -18.19 -9.94
C ASP A 124 -4.00 -17.63 -11.14
N THR A 125 -3.14 -18.45 -11.72
CA THR A 125 -2.19 -18.05 -12.77
C THR A 125 -2.71 -18.34 -14.17
N GLU A 126 -3.94 -18.85 -14.32
CA GLU A 126 -4.50 -19.22 -15.64
C GLU A 126 -4.54 -18.02 -16.60
N CYS A 127 -4.78 -16.81 -16.08
CA CYS A 127 -4.77 -15.60 -16.91
C CYS A 127 -3.33 -15.15 -17.23
N LEU A 128 -2.37 -15.40 -16.32
CA LEU A 128 -0.98 -15.04 -16.52
C LEU A 128 -0.35 -15.88 -17.63
N ASP A 129 -0.67 -17.18 -17.69
CA ASP A 129 -0.29 -18.08 -18.80
C ASP A 129 -0.79 -17.61 -20.17
N GLY A 130 -1.81 -16.74 -20.21
CA GLY A 130 -2.40 -16.20 -21.44
C GLY A 130 -1.79 -14.88 -21.91
N VAL A 131 -0.93 -14.24 -21.11
CA VAL A 131 -0.25 -12.98 -21.46
C VAL A 131 0.88 -13.28 -22.44
N ASP A 132 1.08 -12.42 -23.43
CA ASP A 132 2.15 -12.59 -24.41
C ASP A 132 3.54 -12.57 -23.76
N THR A 133 4.35 -13.61 -24.00
CA THR A 133 5.66 -13.77 -23.37
C THR A 133 6.71 -12.78 -23.88
N ALA A 134 6.57 -12.29 -25.12
CA ALA A 134 7.46 -11.24 -25.63
C ALA A 134 7.14 -9.89 -24.96
N ALA A 135 5.86 -9.55 -24.81
CA ALA A 135 5.43 -8.37 -24.05
C ALA A 135 5.86 -8.45 -22.57
N LEU A 136 5.66 -9.60 -21.90
CA LEU A 136 6.18 -9.81 -20.54
C LEU A 136 7.71 -9.76 -20.49
N GLY A 137 8.39 -10.26 -21.51
CA GLY A 137 9.83 -10.14 -21.68
C GLY A 137 10.27 -8.67 -21.72
N ALA A 138 9.53 -7.81 -22.41
CA ALA A 138 9.76 -6.36 -22.42
C ALA A 138 9.52 -5.72 -21.05
N PHE A 139 8.47 -6.12 -20.34
CA PHE A 139 8.24 -5.66 -18.96
C PHE A 139 9.43 -6.01 -18.04
N PHE A 140 9.89 -7.27 -18.05
CA PHE A 140 11.04 -7.68 -17.23
C PHE A 140 12.34 -7.03 -17.67
N ALA A 141 12.54 -6.80 -18.97
CA ALA A 141 13.69 -6.08 -19.50
C ALA A 141 13.76 -4.64 -18.98
N GLN A 142 12.61 -3.94 -18.95
CA GLN A 142 12.51 -2.58 -18.42
C GLN A 142 12.77 -2.51 -16.91
N GLU A 143 12.28 -3.49 -16.14
CA GLU A 143 12.48 -3.57 -14.69
C GLU A 143 13.93 -3.92 -14.32
N SER A 144 14.56 -4.84 -15.07
CA SER A 144 15.79 -5.51 -14.65
C SER A 144 17.06 -4.90 -15.24
N PHE A 145 16.96 -4.20 -16.38
CA PHE A 145 18.14 -3.77 -17.13
C PHE A 145 18.16 -2.27 -17.43
N THR A 146 19.37 -1.71 -17.44
CA THR A 146 19.61 -0.39 -18.04
C THR A 146 19.89 -0.55 -19.52
N LEU A 147 18.95 -0.10 -20.35
CA LEU A 147 19.03 -0.25 -21.80
C LEU A 147 19.93 0.83 -22.44
N THR A 148 20.68 0.42 -23.45
CA THR A 148 21.59 1.29 -24.22
C THR A 148 20.98 1.75 -25.55
N ASP A 149 19.97 1.03 -26.03
CA ASP A 149 19.20 1.31 -27.25
C ASP A 149 17.82 0.64 -27.16
N GLY A 150 16.84 1.09 -27.94
CA GLY A 150 15.51 0.46 -28.03
C GLY A 150 14.56 0.70 -26.84
N GLU A 151 14.82 1.68 -25.99
CA GLU A 151 14.00 1.98 -24.80
C GLU A 151 12.53 2.27 -25.13
N GLU A 152 12.26 3.06 -26.18
CA GLU A 152 10.90 3.43 -26.58
C GLU A 152 10.06 2.22 -27.01
N SER A 153 10.64 1.26 -27.76
CA SER A 153 9.93 0.04 -28.14
C SER A 153 9.69 -0.88 -26.95
N VAL A 154 10.67 -1.01 -26.05
CA VAL A 154 10.50 -1.81 -24.83
C VAL A 154 9.42 -1.20 -23.92
N GLU A 155 9.34 0.13 -23.83
CA GLU A 155 8.28 0.82 -23.07
C GLU A 155 6.88 0.58 -23.69
N GLU A 156 6.77 0.58 -25.02
CA GLU A 156 5.51 0.27 -25.72
C GLU A 156 5.03 -1.16 -25.44
N ASP A 157 5.91 -2.14 -25.61
CA ASP A 157 5.59 -3.57 -25.40
C ASP A 157 5.36 -3.88 -23.90
N SER A 158 6.13 -3.25 -23.00
CA SER A 158 5.92 -3.34 -21.55
C SER A 158 4.55 -2.79 -21.13
N ALA A 159 4.11 -1.68 -21.75
CA ALA A 159 2.79 -1.13 -21.51
C ALA A 159 1.65 -2.04 -22.02
N GLU A 160 1.89 -2.79 -23.10
CA GLU A 160 0.96 -3.84 -23.56
C GLU A 160 0.85 -4.97 -22.54
N ALA A 161 1.98 -5.47 -22.03
CA ALA A 161 1.98 -6.49 -20.96
C ALA A 161 1.24 -6.00 -19.70
N VAL A 162 1.49 -4.76 -19.27
CA VAL A 162 0.78 -4.15 -18.13
C VAL A 162 -0.72 -4.06 -18.40
N ALA A 163 -1.13 -3.72 -19.62
CA ALA A 163 -2.55 -3.66 -19.97
C ALA A 163 -3.22 -5.04 -19.90
N GLU A 164 -2.57 -6.09 -20.42
CA GLU A 164 -3.07 -7.47 -20.33
C GLU A 164 -3.14 -7.97 -18.88
N LEU A 165 -2.10 -7.69 -18.08
CA LEU A 165 -2.08 -8.00 -16.65
C LEU A 165 -3.19 -7.26 -15.89
N ASP A 166 -3.46 -6.00 -16.23
CA ASP A 166 -4.54 -5.22 -15.64
C ASP A 166 -5.91 -5.78 -16.02
N GLU A 167 -6.12 -6.21 -17.27
CA GLU A 167 -7.35 -6.88 -17.67
C GLU A 167 -7.61 -8.17 -16.88
N CYS A 168 -6.55 -8.88 -16.49
CA CYS A 168 -6.61 -10.09 -15.68
C CYS A 168 -6.87 -9.83 -14.20
N TYR A 169 -6.15 -8.87 -13.59
CA TYR A 169 -5.95 -8.83 -12.14
C TYR A 169 -6.22 -7.46 -11.50
N LEU A 170 -6.41 -6.40 -12.28
CA LEU A 170 -6.70 -5.07 -11.73
C LEU A 170 -8.14 -5.00 -11.26
N GLU A 171 -8.34 -5.39 -10.00
CA GLU A 171 -9.61 -5.29 -9.31
C GLU A 171 -9.62 -4.12 -8.33
N GLU A 172 -10.77 -3.45 -8.20
CA GLU A 172 -10.93 -2.48 -7.13
C GLU A 172 -10.74 -3.14 -5.76
N PRO A 173 -9.97 -2.54 -4.84
CA PRO A 173 -9.81 -3.09 -3.51
C PRO A 173 -11.13 -3.15 -2.76
N ASP A 174 -11.17 -4.03 -1.77
CA ASP A 174 -12.27 -4.10 -0.81
C ASP A 174 -12.46 -2.73 -0.14
N ILE A 175 -13.73 -2.31 0.02
CA ILE A 175 -14.02 -1.01 0.64
C ILE A 175 -13.42 -0.97 2.06
N PRO A 176 -12.68 0.09 2.45
CA PRO A 176 -12.17 0.20 3.81
C PRO A 176 -13.31 0.06 4.83
N ARG A 177 -13.14 -0.78 5.84
CA ARG A 177 -14.15 -0.97 6.89
C ARG A 177 -13.62 -0.43 8.20
N GLY A 178 -14.49 0.24 8.95
CA GLY A 178 -14.16 0.69 10.29
C GLY A 178 -15.39 0.96 11.13
N VAL A 179 -15.20 0.95 12.44
CA VAL A 179 -16.25 1.19 13.43
C VAL A 179 -15.99 2.53 14.11
N ALA A 180 -16.92 3.45 13.88
CA ALA A 180 -16.99 4.71 14.59
C ALA A 180 -17.37 4.52 16.07
N ARG A 181 -16.56 5.08 16.98
CA ARG A 181 -16.75 5.08 18.43
C ARG A 181 -16.79 6.50 18.96
N ALA A 182 -17.79 6.75 19.81
CA ALA A 182 -17.96 8.04 20.46
C ALA A 182 -16.88 8.24 21.54
N ALA A 183 -16.03 9.26 21.37
CA ALA A 183 -15.01 9.65 22.33
C ALA A 183 -15.28 11.07 22.88
N TYR A 184 -14.53 11.45 23.92
CA TYR A 184 -14.69 12.76 24.56
C TYR A 184 -14.23 13.88 23.62
N ARG A 185 -15.19 14.67 23.11
CA ARG A 185 -14.94 15.73 22.11
C ARG A 185 -14.18 15.22 20.88
N SER A 186 -14.32 13.95 20.53
CA SER A 186 -13.75 13.40 19.32
C SER A 186 -14.56 12.21 18.82
N LEU A 187 -14.31 11.85 17.57
CA LEU A 187 -14.74 10.60 16.97
C LEU A 187 -13.50 9.74 16.75
N GLU A 188 -13.53 8.53 17.29
CA GLU A 188 -12.50 7.51 17.03
C GLU A 188 -13.05 6.54 15.98
N VAL A 189 -12.29 6.25 14.93
CA VAL A 189 -12.61 5.24 13.93
C VAL A 189 -11.55 4.16 14.02
N VAL A 190 -11.97 2.94 14.36
CA VAL A 190 -11.10 1.76 14.38
C VAL A 190 -11.34 0.98 13.10
N PHE A 191 -10.34 0.94 12.23
CA PHE A 191 -10.34 0.23 10.96
C PHE A 191 -10.12 -1.27 11.16
N THR A 192 -10.76 -2.06 10.31
CA THR A 192 -10.48 -3.49 10.18
C THR A 192 -9.35 -3.66 9.18
N GLU A 193 -8.40 -4.54 9.49
CA GLU A 193 -7.36 -4.93 8.55
C GLU A 193 -7.99 -5.44 7.24
N PRO A 194 -7.52 -4.98 6.07
CA PRO A 194 -8.06 -5.43 4.80
C PRO A 194 -7.78 -6.93 4.62
N VAL A 195 -8.78 -7.66 4.11
CA VAL A 195 -8.56 -9.04 3.67
C VAL A 195 -7.82 -8.97 2.34
N LYS A 196 -6.67 -9.62 2.23
CA LYS A 196 -5.95 -9.72 0.96
C LYS A 196 -6.73 -10.64 0.03
N THR A 197 -7.46 -10.07 -0.92
CA THR A 197 -8.26 -10.80 -1.92
C THR A 197 -7.63 -10.79 -3.30
N SER A 198 -6.75 -9.83 -3.57
CA SER A 198 -6.10 -9.62 -4.86
C SER A 198 -4.58 -9.56 -4.65
N PRO A 199 -3.77 -9.85 -5.69
CA PRO A 199 -2.32 -9.69 -5.63
C PRO A 199 -1.92 -8.25 -5.26
N GLY A 200 -0.69 -8.07 -4.77
CA GLY A 200 -0.15 -6.75 -4.43
C GLY A 200 -0.29 -6.31 -2.97
N GLU A 201 0.12 -5.05 -2.73
CA GLU A 201 0.10 -4.42 -1.41
C GLU A 201 -1.10 -3.48 -1.28
N THR A 202 -1.98 -3.74 -0.31
CA THR A 202 -3.09 -2.85 0.02
C THR A 202 -2.77 -1.97 1.21
N VAL A 203 -2.84 -0.65 1.03
CA VAL A 203 -2.64 0.36 2.07
C VAL A 203 -3.94 1.13 2.31
N ILE A 204 -4.33 1.30 3.58
CA ILE A 204 -5.42 2.19 3.96
C ILE A 204 -4.85 3.56 4.36
N SER A 205 -5.37 4.61 3.77
CA SER A 205 -5.03 6.01 4.03
C SER A 205 -6.24 6.83 4.48
N THR A 206 -6.02 7.92 5.21
CA THR A 206 -7.07 8.88 5.62
C THR A 206 -6.62 10.32 5.39
N GLY A 207 -7.55 11.27 5.30
CA GLY A 207 -7.24 12.70 5.17
C GLY A 207 -8.08 13.41 4.10
N GLY A 208 -8.47 12.68 3.04
CA GLY A 208 -9.26 13.19 1.93
C GLY A 208 -8.40 13.51 0.70
N GLU A 209 -9.07 13.87 -0.39
CA GLU A 209 -8.45 14.12 -1.71
C GLU A 209 -7.28 15.11 -1.61
N GLY A 210 -6.12 14.74 -2.16
CA GLY A 210 -4.90 15.56 -2.14
C GLY A 210 -4.15 15.59 -0.80
N SER A 211 -4.60 14.85 0.22
CA SER A 211 -3.97 14.82 1.56
C SER A 211 -3.98 13.44 2.23
N TRP A 212 -4.08 12.38 1.43
CA TRP A 212 -4.06 11.01 1.91
C TRP A 212 -2.78 10.71 2.69
N THR A 213 -2.96 10.22 3.92
CA THR A 213 -1.89 9.79 4.81
C THR A 213 -2.11 8.33 5.18
N PRO A 214 -1.13 7.43 4.93
CA PRO A 214 -1.22 6.04 5.34
C PRO A 214 -1.49 5.90 6.84
N LEU A 215 -2.34 4.94 7.21
CA LEU A 215 -2.65 4.66 8.60
C LEU A 215 -1.41 4.13 9.34
N SER A 216 -1.07 4.79 10.44
CA SER A 216 -0.08 4.30 11.41
C SER A 216 -0.79 3.51 12.52
N GLY A 217 -1.21 2.29 12.19
CA GLY A 217 -2.01 1.43 13.06
C GLY A 217 -3.46 1.28 12.58
N ASP A 218 -4.37 0.92 13.49
CA ASP A 218 -5.76 0.62 13.17
C ASP A 218 -6.74 1.76 13.50
N THR A 219 -6.27 2.85 14.07
CA THR A 219 -7.16 3.85 14.71
C THR A 219 -6.85 5.26 14.25
N VAL A 220 -7.91 6.00 13.89
CA VAL A 220 -7.87 7.45 13.64
C VAL A 220 -8.78 8.16 14.61
N THR A 221 -8.32 9.30 15.14
CA THR A 221 -9.13 10.19 15.97
C THR A 221 -9.31 11.52 15.27
N VAL A 222 -10.57 11.95 15.12
CA VAL A 222 -10.91 13.27 14.61
C VAL A 222 -11.59 14.09 15.70
N ASP A 223 -11.01 15.23 16.01
CA ASP A 223 -11.51 16.13 17.03
C ASP A 223 -12.82 16.81 16.63
N THR A 224 -13.64 17.09 17.64
CA THR A 224 -14.86 17.88 17.54
C THR A 224 -14.76 19.08 18.46
N GLU A 225 -15.34 20.21 18.04
CA GLU A 225 -15.34 21.41 18.86
C GLU A 225 -16.08 21.19 20.19
N GLU A 226 -17.12 20.36 20.18
CA GLU A 226 -17.90 19.97 21.36
C GLU A 226 -18.48 18.55 21.21
N GLY A 227 -18.97 18.01 22.32
CA GLY A 227 -19.62 16.70 22.39
C GLY A 227 -20.99 16.66 21.71
N GLY A 228 -21.34 15.51 21.14
CA GLY A 228 -22.59 15.30 20.41
C GLY A 228 -22.56 15.81 18.97
N VAL A 229 -21.38 16.13 18.44
CA VAL A 229 -21.19 16.60 17.06
C VAL A 229 -20.94 15.41 16.15
N ARG A 230 -21.64 15.35 15.01
CA ARG A 230 -21.38 14.38 13.96
C ARG A 230 -20.13 14.78 13.18
N ARG A 231 -19.25 13.82 12.95
CA ARG A 231 -18.08 13.92 12.07
C ARG A 231 -17.93 12.66 11.24
N CYS A 232 -17.17 12.80 10.17
CA CYS A 232 -16.86 11.72 9.25
C CYS A 232 -15.37 11.70 8.97
N VAL A 233 -14.84 10.51 8.72
CA VAL A 233 -13.46 10.26 8.30
C VAL A 233 -13.53 9.68 6.90
N GLU A 234 -12.89 10.34 5.96
CA GLU A 234 -12.65 9.78 4.63
C GLU A 234 -11.47 8.81 4.71
N ALA A 235 -11.65 7.63 4.12
CA ALA A 235 -10.65 6.59 4.05
C ALA A 235 -10.55 6.06 2.62
N GLN A 236 -9.33 5.78 2.19
CA GLN A 236 -9.01 5.24 0.88
C GLN A 236 -8.23 3.94 1.07
N ALA A 237 -8.64 2.86 0.41
CA ALA A 237 -7.76 1.72 0.16
C ALA A 237 -7.10 1.92 -1.20
N VAL A 238 -5.80 1.71 -1.29
CA VAL A 238 -5.04 1.65 -2.53
C VAL A 238 -4.34 0.30 -2.58
N THR A 239 -4.58 -0.48 -3.62
CA THR A 239 -3.80 -1.68 -3.93
C THR A 239 -2.82 -1.34 -5.04
N THR A 240 -1.54 -1.61 -4.81
CA THR A 240 -0.48 -1.53 -5.82
C THR A 240 -0.07 -2.93 -6.22
N LEU A 241 -0.21 -3.25 -7.51
CA LEU A 241 0.14 -4.53 -8.09
C LEU A 241 1.65 -4.62 -8.34
N PRO A 242 2.22 -5.84 -8.46
CA PRO A 242 3.66 -6.02 -8.65
C PRO A 242 4.23 -5.34 -9.90
N TRP A 243 3.43 -5.12 -10.94
CA TRP A 243 3.78 -4.38 -12.15
C TRP A 243 3.46 -2.88 -12.09
N GLY A 244 3.17 -2.34 -10.89
CA GLY A 244 3.04 -0.91 -10.65
C GLY A 244 1.65 -0.32 -10.84
N SER A 245 0.72 -1.03 -11.49
CA SER A 245 -0.67 -0.59 -11.61
C SER A 245 -1.34 -0.46 -10.25
N THR A 246 -2.26 0.51 -10.14
CA THR A 246 -2.94 0.83 -8.88
C THR A 246 -4.45 0.89 -9.06
N ALA A 247 -5.16 0.34 -8.08
CA ALA A 247 -6.61 0.49 -7.95
C ALA A 247 -6.93 1.07 -6.57
N GLU A 248 -7.95 1.92 -6.51
CA GLU A 248 -8.32 2.60 -5.27
C GLU A 248 -9.82 2.56 -4.99
N LYS A 249 -10.18 2.60 -3.71
CA LYS A 249 -11.56 2.70 -3.28
C LYS A 249 -11.71 3.59 -2.05
N VAL A 250 -12.57 4.58 -2.18
CA VAL A 250 -12.82 5.59 -1.14
C VAL A 250 -14.14 5.31 -0.42
N THR A 251 -14.17 5.58 0.88
CA THR A 251 -15.37 5.53 1.70
C THR A 251 -15.37 6.62 2.76
N GLU A 252 -16.55 6.87 3.33
CA GLU A 252 -16.74 7.80 4.43
C GLU A 252 -17.34 7.06 5.64
N ILE A 253 -16.64 7.13 6.78
CA ILE A 253 -17.09 6.52 8.04
C ILE A 253 -17.47 7.63 9.02
N CYS A 254 -18.75 7.68 9.37
CA CYS A 254 -19.28 8.73 10.23
C CYS A 254 -19.71 8.22 11.61
N GLY A 255 -19.57 9.09 12.60
CA GLY A 255 -20.07 8.87 13.94
C GLY A 255 -20.39 10.17 14.66
N THR A 256 -20.68 10.08 15.95
CA THR A 256 -20.99 11.23 16.79
C THR A 256 -20.17 11.14 18.06
N SER A 257 -19.50 12.25 18.43
CA SER A 257 -18.74 12.32 19.68
C SER A 257 -19.66 12.15 20.89
N GLN A 258 -19.09 11.81 22.05
CA GLN A 258 -19.90 11.65 23.26
C GLN A 258 -20.72 12.91 23.54
N PRO A 259 -22.02 12.80 23.88
CA PRO A 259 -22.87 13.96 24.08
C PRO A 259 -22.36 14.82 25.24
N LYS A 260 -22.58 16.13 25.14
CA LYS A 260 -22.44 17.05 26.27
C LYS A 260 -23.25 16.55 27.46
N ARG A 261 -22.70 16.69 28.67
CA ARG A 261 -23.40 16.34 29.90
C ARG A 261 -23.12 17.33 31.02
N ILE A 262 -24.08 17.41 31.93
CA ILE A 262 -23.90 18.00 33.25
C ILE A 262 -24.19 16.92 34.28
N PHE A 263 -23.48 16.93 35.41
CA PHE A 263 -23.74 15.95 36.46
C PHE A 263 -23.33 16.44 37.85
N TRP A 264 -24.02 15.98 38.88
CA TRP A 264 -23.69 16.25 40.27
C TRP A 264 -22.67 15.25 40.81
N LYS A 265 -21.67 15.76 41.52
CA LYS A 265 -20.66 14.94 42.22
C LYS A 265 -20.49 15.41 43.66
N ARG A 266 -20.35 14.48 44.61
CA ARG A 266 -19.97 14.85 45.99
C ARG A 266 -18.55 15.43 46.00
N PRO A 267 -18.34 16.64 46.53
CA PRO A 267 -17.02 17.21 46.68
C PRO A 267 -16.19 16.40 47.68
N ALA A 268 -14.87 16.38 47.50
CA ALA A 268 -13.95 15.71 48.42
C ALA A 268 -13.97 16.34 49.83
N LYS A 269 -14.17 17.67 49.90
CA LYS A 269 -14.27 18.40 51.17
C LYS A 269 -15.71 18.42 51.65
N LYS A 270 -15.91 18.08 52.93
CA LYS A 270 -17.22 18.16 53.58
C LYS A 270 -17.68 19.62 53.64
N CYS A 271 -18.99 19.82 53.61
CA CYS A 271 -19.59 21.13 53.80
C CYS A 271 -19.30 21.66 55.21
N THR A 272 -18.83 22.90 55.29
CA THR A 272 -18.46 23.58 56.56
C THR A 272 -19.33 24.79 56.85
N GLN A 273 -20.34 25.10 56.02
CA GLN A 273 -21.17 26.28 56.20
C GLN A 273 -22.02 26.19 57.47
N GLN A 274 -22.53 25.01 57.81
CA GLN A 274 -23.31 24.75 59.03
C GLN A 274 -23.13 23.30 59.52
N PRO A 275 -23.33 23.03 60.83
CA PRO A 275 -23.24 21.66 61.35
C PRO A 275 -24.19 20.69 60.63
N GLY A 276 -23.62 19.62 60.06
CA GLY A 276 -24.37 18.57 59.38
C GLY A 276 -24.85 18.90 57.96
N CYS A 277 -24.40 20.02 57.37
CA CYS A 277 -24.67 20.30 55.96
C CYS A 277 -23.96 19.30 55.04
N TYR A 278 -24.48 19.14 53.83
CA TYR A 278 -23.86 18.39 52.75
C TYR A 278 -23.84 19.23 51.48
N SER A 279 -22.97 18.88 50.53
CA SER A 279 -22.82 19.66 49.30
C SER A 279 -22.61 18.76 48.09
N PHE A 280 -22.92 19.31 46.93
CA PHE A 280 -22.71 18.71 45.62
C PHE A 280 -22.09 19.75 44.68
N GLN A 281 -21.24 19.28 43.77
CA GLN A 281 -20.66 20.09 42.71
C GLN A 281 -21.35 19.74 41.40
N LEU A 282 -21.86 20.74 40.70
CA LEU A 282 -22.37 20.57 39.35
C LEU A 282 -21.20 20.65 38.37
N HIS A 283 -20.88 19.55 37.72
CA HIS A 283 -19.86 19.47 36.69
C HIS A 283 -20.48 19.59 35.30
N TYR A 284 -19.68 20.03 34.35
CA TYR A 284 -19.99 20.02 32.92
C TYR A 284 -18.85 19.34 32.16
N GLU A 285 -19.19 18.65 31.08
CA GLU A 285 -18.25 17.96 30.21
C GLU A 285 -18.70 18.03 28.75
N GLY A 286 -17.72 18.14 27.84
CA GLY A 286 -17.93 18.10 26.40
C GLY A 286 -18.37 19.43 25.79
N PHE A 287 -18.34 20.54 26.52
CA PHE A 287 -18.75 21.83 25.96
C PHE A 287 -17.63 22.47 25.13
N LYS A 288 -17.99 23.31 24.15
CA LYS A 288 -17.04 24.10 23.37
C LYS A 288 -16.22 25.03 24.26
N ASP A 289 -14.91 25.10 24.02
CA ASP A 289 -14.01 25.97 24.78
C ASP A 289 -14.46 27.44 24.71
N TYR A 290 -14.39 28.13 25.85
CA TYR A 290 -14.80 29.53 25.99
C TYR A 290 -16.28 29.83 25.72
N ALA A 291 -17.12 28.80 25.55
CA ALA A 291 -18.56 28.98 25.48
C ALA A 291 -19.11 29.47 26.82
N SER A 292 -20.11 30.36 26.77
CA SER A 292 -20.84 30.78 27.97
C SER A 292 -22.01 29.83 28.22
N ILE A 293 -21.99 29.14 29.37
CA ILE A 293 -23.06 28.21 29.78
C ILE A 293 -23.78 28.77 30.99
N THR A 294 -25.10 28.68 31.00
CA THR A 294 -25.94 29.11 32.13
C THR A 294 -26.68 27.92 32.69
N ALA A 295 -26.38 27.56 33.94
CA ALA A 295 -27.13 26.58 34.70
C ALA A 295 -28.31 27.25 35.39
N ARG A 296 -29.46 26.58 35.42
CA ARG A 296 -30.66 26.97 36.14
C ARG A 296 -31.03 25.89 37.14
N TYR A 297 -31.45 26.28 38.32
CA TYR A 297 -31.74 25.35 39.41
C TYR A 297 -33.20 25.39 39.82
N THR A 298 -33.74 24.24 40.20
CA THR A 298 -35.13 24.09 40.66
C THR A 298 -35.16 23.10 41.82
N SER A 299 -35.97 23.37 42.85
CA SER A 299 -36.27 22.43 43.95
C SER A 299 -37.73 22.04 43.88
N ASP A 300 -38.04 20.74 43.89
CA ASP A 300 -39.41 20.20 43.96
C ASP A 300 -40.35 20.77 42.88
N GLY A 301 -39.81 21.05 41.69
CA GLY A 301 -40.53 21.67 40.57
C GLY A 301 -40.78 23.18 40.70
N GLY A 302 -40.30 23.83 41.76
CA GLY A 302 -40.41 25.26 42.05
C GLY A 302 -39.06 26.00 42.09
N GLY A 303 -39.02 27.12 42.83
CA GLY A 303 -37.82 27.96 42.98
C GLY A 303 -36.66 27.26 43.69
N CYS A 304 -35.42 27.67 43.39
CA CYS A 304 -34.19 26.97 43.77
C CYS A 304 -33.77 27.03 45.26
N MET A 305 -34.65 27.31 46.23
CA MET A 305 -34.32 27.50 47.66
C MET A 305 -33.18 28.50 47.98
N ALA A 306 -32.77 29.37 47.04
CA ALA A 306 -31.62 30.24 47.27
C ALA A 306 -31.89 31.28 48.37
N THR A 307 -31.27 31.09 49.53
CA THR A 307 -31.13 32.13 50.56
C THR A 307 -30.14 33.23 50.13
N SER A 308 -29.32 32.96 49.11
CA SER A 308 -28.29 33.83 48.52
C SER A 308 -28.72 34.56 47.24
N GLY A 309 -29.96 34.37 46.77
CA GLY A 309 -30.58 35.20 45.72
C GLY A 309 -30.32 34.85 44.25
N ARG A 310 -29.64 33.73 43.91
CA ARG A 310 -29.47 33.32 42.50
C ARG A 310 -29.90 31.88 42.26
N CYS A 311 -30.86 31.69 41.36
CA CYS A 311 -31.30 30.39 40.83
C CYS A 311 -30.64 30.01 39.51
N SER A 312 -29.58 30.71 39.16
CA SER A 312 -28.80 30.43 37.98
C SER A 312 -27.38 30.94 38.14
N ASP A 313 -26.42 30.20 37.60
CA ASP A 313 -25.04 30.62 37.45
C ASP A 313 -24.62 30.55 35.99
N THR A 314 -23.85 31.54 35.57
CA THR A 314 -23.24 31.57 34.24
C THR A 314 -21.74 31.45 34.40
N VAL A 315 -21.14 30.50 33.68
CA VAL A 315 -19.68 30.30 33.66
C VAL A 315 -19.19 30.25 32.21
N THR A 316 -17.96 30.70 32.01
CA THR A 316 -17.23 30.49 30.76
C THR A 316 -16.51 29.14 30.83
N VAL A 317 -16.71 28.31 29.82
CA VAL A 317 -16.07 26.99 29.70
C VAL A 317 -14.56 27.15 29.58
N VAL A 318 -13.82 26.42 30.41
CA VAL A 318 -12.35 26.43 30.40
C VAL A 318 -11.81 25.53 29.27
N PRO A 319 -10.55 25.72 28.84
CA PRO A 319 -9.91 24.83 27.88
C PRO A 319 -10.03 23.36 28.24
N GLY A 320 -10.39 22.54 27.26
CA GLY A 320 -10.67 21.12 27.43
C GLY A 320 -12.13 20.81 27.70
N GLY A 321 -13.04 21.80 27.76
CA GLY A 321 -14.49 21.59 27.72
C GLY A 321 -15.12 20.95 28.97
N LYS A 322 -14.37 20.88 30.09
CA LYS A 322 -14.82 20.25 31.35
C LYS A 322 -14.49 21.11 32.57
N GLY A 323 -15.39 21.09 33.56
CA GLY A 323 -15.18 21.85 34.80
C GLY A 323 -16.37 21.82 35.74
N THR A 324 -16.37 22.71 36.72
CA THR A 324 -17.44 22.86 37.72
C THR A 324 -18.15 24.20 37.54
N ILE A 325 -19.48 24.18 37.54
CA ILE A 325 -20.33 25.38 37.49
C ILE A 325 -20.49 25.97 38.89
N VAL A 326 -20.97 25.17 39.83
CA VAL A 326 -21.30 25.61 41.19
C VAL A 326 -21.02 24.50 42.20
N THR A 327 -20.70 24.90 43.43
CA THR A 327 -20.81 24.03 44.60
C THR A 327 -22.06 24.42 45.38
N TRP A 328 -23.09 23.58 45.33
CA TRP A 328 -24.33 23.80 46.05
C TRP A 328 -24.29 23.13 47.42
N SER A 329 -24.73 23.82 48.46
CA SER A 329 -24.79 23.30 49.84
C SER A 329 -26.22 23.22 50.32
N PHE A 330 -26.56 22.12 50.99
CA PHE A 330 -27.89 21.83 51.53
C PHE A 330 -27.82 21.73 53.06
N PRO A 331 -28.84 22.26 53.78
CA PRO A 331 -28.95 22.02 55.22
C PRO A 331 -29.22 20.55 55.49
N ARG A 332 -28.83 20.06 56.68
CA ARG A 332 -29.06 18.67 57.11
C ARG A 332 -30.53 18.24 56.98
N SER A 333 -31.46 19.18 57.17
CA SER A 333 -32.90 18.97 57.14
C SER A 333 -33.50 18.89 55.74
N TYR A 334 -32.74 19.19 54.67
CA TYR A 334 -33.28 19.14 53.32
C TYR A 334 -33.56 17.68 52.91
N ARG A 335 -34.76 17.50 52.36
CA ARG A 335 -35.31 16.26 51.81
C ARG A 335 -36.20 16.69 50.64
N GLY A 336 -35.69 16.63 49.42
CA GLY A 336 -36.40 17.10 48.24
C GLY A 336 -35.59 16.85 46.97
N ASP A 337 -36.22 17.10 45.82
CA ASP A 337 -35.63 16.86 44.51
C ASP A 337 -35.00 18.15 43.99
N PHE A 338 -33.67 18.19 43.95
CA PHE A 338 -32.93 19.33 43.45
C PHE A 338 -32.34 19.04 42.07
N ARG A 339 -32.72 19.85 41.08
CA ARG A 339 -32.36 19.67 39.67
C ARG A 339 -31.60 20.87 39.13
N ALA A 340 -30.58 20.60 38.30
CA ALA A 340 -29.96 21.58 37.44
C ALA A 340 -30.38 21.37 35.98
N SER A 341 -30.44 22.45 35.21
CA SER A 341 -30.55 22.40 33.74
C SER A 341 -29.61 23.38 33.06
N VAL A 342 -29.01 22.96 31.93
CA VAL A 342 -28.21 23.80 31.04
C VAL A 342 -28.73 23.58 29.62
N GLY A 343 -29.52 24.54 29.12
CA GLY A 343 -30.25 24.35 27.86
C GLY A 343 -31.22 23.16 27.96
N LYS A 344 -30.99 22.12 27.15
CA LYS A 344 -31.78 20.87 27.16
C LYS A 344 -31.22 19.79 28.09
N LEU A 345 -30.01 19.98 28.62
CA LEU A 345 -29.39 19.04 29.55
C LEU A 345 -29.94 19.25 30.95
N PHE A 346 -30.06 18.17 31.71
CA PHE A 346 -30.46 18.23 33.10
C PHE A 346 -29.83 17.11 33.92
N ASP A 347 -29.67 17.35 35.22
CA ASP A 347 -29.28 16.33 36.18
C ASP A 347 -29.84 16.65 37.57
N GLU A 348 -30.06 15.61 38.36
CA GLU A 348 -30.64 15.67 39.70
C GLU A 348 -29.63 15.26 40.76
N VAL A 349 -29.70 15.91 41.92
CA VAL A 349 -28.81 15.60 43.04
C VAL A 349 -29.13 14.19 43.55
N PRO A 350 -28.12 13.29 43.67
CA PRO A 350 -28.34 11.96 44.23
C PRO A 350 -28.75 12.05 45.71
N ASN A 351 -29.95 11.54 46.04
CA ASN A 351 -30.50 11.51 47.40
C ASN A 351 -29.76 10.56 48.35
#